data_AF-A0A1Y3MSV3-F1
#
_entry.id   AF-A0A1Y3MSV3-F1
#
_cell.length_a   1.000
_cell.length_b   1.000
_cell.length_c   1.000
_cell.angle_alpha   90.00
_cell.angle_beta   90.00
_cell.angle_gamma   90.00
#
_symmetry.space_group_name_H-M   'P 1'
#
loop_
_entity.id
_entity.type
_entity.pdbx_description
1 polymer ?
#
loop_
_entity_poly.entity_id
_entity_poly.type
_entity_poly.pdbx_seq_one_letter_code
_entity_poly.pdbx_strand_id
1 'polypeptide(L)'
;MSCPGIFFLLLIFIINSSIESSINSNEKNNQNIKLNLIGYSLDSGSASFTYYVNSFNEYSKENNLNITLNFNLISNTNTTFSLDNLGNMIDDLLIKQTTKYDLFFYDNTLTSNYGPHLLNLNKWIPKEHIEMYNQQILSQIAYYGDNLVGI
;
A
#
# COMPACT_ATOMS: atom_id res chain seq x y z
N MET A 1 -18.83 6.96 10.45
CA MET A 1 -17.73 6.62 11.37
C MET A 1 -17.05 5.37 10.84
N SER A 2 -16.08 5.54 9.94
CA SER A 2 -15.21 4.46 9.48
C SER A 2 -14.23 4.14 10.61
N CYS A 3 -14.22 2.89 11.08
CA CYS A 3 -13.36 2.44 12.16
C CYS A 3 -11.88 2.50 11.69
N PRO A 4 -11.01 3.31 12.31
CA PRO A 4 -9.59 3.37 11.97
C PRO A 4 -8.89 2.02 12.09
N GLY A 5 -9.45 1.09 12.89
CA GLY A 5 -8.89 -0.25 13.09
C GLY A 5 -8.97 -1.17 11.85
N ILE A 6 -9.85 -0.91 10.88
CA ILE A 6 -10.04 -1.79 9.72
C ILE A 6 -8.93 -1.59 8.69
N PHE A 7 -8.61 -0.33 8.35
CA PHE A 7 -7.45 0.00 7.51
C PHE A 7 -6.14 -0.50 8.13
N PHE A 8 -6.09 -0.47 9.46
CA PHE A 8 -4.96 -0.91 10.26
C PHE A 8 -4.73 -2.43 10.18
N LEU A 9 -5.79 -3.22 10.36
CA LEU A 9 -5.76 -4.67 10.24
C LEU A 9 -5.37 -5.11 8.82
N LEU A 10 -5.73 -4.34 7.80
CA LEU A 10 -5.38 -4.69 6.43
C LEU A 10 -3.97 -4.34 6.03
N LEU A 11 -3.44 -3.22 6.50
CA LEU A 11 -2.03 -2.91 6.32
C LEU A 11 -1.20 -4.00 7.02
N ILE A 12 -1.60 -4.44 8.22
CA ILE A 12 -1.01 -5.59 8.91
C ILE A 12 -1.12 -6.87 8.07
N PHE A 13 -2.26 -7.13 7.40
CA PHE A 13 -2.44 -8.35 6.62
C PHE A 13 -1.64 -8.36 5.31
N ILE A 14 -1.66 -7.26 4.55
CA ILE A 14 -0.87 -7.09 3.33
C ILE A 14 0.62 -7.22 3.66
N ILE A 15 1.03 -6.62 4.79
CA ILE A 15 2.40 -6.72 5.23
C ILE A 15 2.71 -8.14 5.69
N ASN A 16 1.87 -8.79 6.51
CA ASN A 16 2.07 -10.18 6.92
C ASN A 16 2.16 -11.14 5.73
N SER A 17 1.40 -10.90 4.67
CA SER A 17 1.48 -11.68 3.44
C SER A 17 2.76 -11.41 2.64
N SER A 18 3.15 -10.15 2.45
CA SER A 18 4.44 -9.80 1.82
C SER A 18 5.61 -10.36 2.64
N ILE A 19 5.46 -10.40 3.96
CA ILE A 19 6.35 -11.03 4.93
C ILE A 19 6.35 -12.55 4.77
N GLU A 20 5.20 -13.22 4.65
CA GLU A 20 5.16 -14.67 4.42
C GLU A 20 5.84 -15.05 3.09
N SER A 21 5.70 -14.22 2.05
CA SER A 21 6.42 -14.43 0.79
C SER A 21 7.95 -14.31 0.95
N SER A 22 8.41 -13.44 1.86
CA SER A 22 9.84 -13.22 2.14
C SER A 22 10.40 -14.18 3.19
N ILE A 23 9.60 -14.61 4.18
CA ILE A 23 9.93 -15.60 5.22
C ILE A 23 10.01 -17.01 4.65
N ASN A 24 9.21 -17.37 3.64
CA ASN A 24 9.34 -18.67 2.98
C ASN A 24 10.70 -18.86 2.26
N SER A 25 11.57 -17.84 2.25
CA SER A 25 12.94 -17.94 1.77
C SER A 25 14.02 -17.96 2.85
N ASN A 26 13.73 -17.65 4.14
CA ASN A 26 14.75 -17.66 5.20
C ASN A 26 14.17 -17.81 6.61
N GLU A 27 14.85 -18.62 7.43
CA GLU A 27 14.62 -18.85 8.87
C GLU A 27 14.30 -17.57 9.66
N LYS A 28 13.52 -17.73 10.74
CA LYS A 28 13.22 -16.77 11.83
C LYS A 28 14.42 -15.87 12.17
N ASN A 29 14.61 -14.85 11.37
CA ASN A 29 15.65 -13.87 11.55
C ASN A 29 15.01 -12.67 12.22
N ASN A 30 15.67 -12.20 13.28
CA ASN A 30 15.35 -11.00 14.06
C ASN A 30 15.57 -9.72 13.22
N GLN A 31 15.23 -9.76 11.93
CA GLN A 31 15.50 -8.72 10.95
C GLN A 31 14.31 -7.77 10.87
N ASN A 32 14.59 -6.50 11.11
CA ASN A 32 13.63 -5.42 10.97
C ASN A 32 13.26 -5.27 9.49
N ILE A 33 11.99 -5.51 9.18
CA ILE A 33 11.45 -5.46 7.82
C ILE A 33 11.12 -4.02 7.51
N LYS A 34 11.86 -3.42 6.58
CA LYS A 34 11.63 -2.05 6.13
C LYS A 34 10.92 -2.08 4.79
N LEU A 35 9.74 -1.47 4.73
CA LEU A 35 8.97 -1.34 3.50
C LEU A 35 8.96 0.11 3.06
N ASN A 36 9.32 0.34 1.80
CA ASN A 36 9.33 1.66 1.19
C ASN A 36 7.98 1.91 0.52
N LEU A 37 7.26 2.88 1.06
CA LEU A 37 5.98 3.34 0.54
C LEU A 37 6.22 4.57 -0.33
N ILE A 38 5.52 4.69 -1.45
CA ILE A 38 5.44 5.93 -2.24
C ILE A 38 3.99 6.39 -2.34
N GLY A 39 3.79 7.69 -2.31
CA GLY A 39 2.49 8.30 -2.58
C GLY A 39 2.69 9.72 -3.07
N TYR A 40 1.65 10.29 -3.66
CA TYR A 40 1.67 11.68 -4.09
C TYR A 40 0.46 12.45 -3.54
N SER A 41 0.64 13.74 -3.29
CA SER A 41 -0.41 14.64 -2.82
C SER A 41 -0.16 16.04 -3.37
N LEU A 42 -1.19 16.67 -3.95
CA LEU A 42 -1.10 18.06 -4.39
C LEU A 42 -1.38 19.08 -3.29
N ASP A 43 -1.98 18.62 -2.20
CA ASP A 43 -2.55 19.44 -1.14
C ASP A 43 -2.27 18.81 0.25
N SER A 44 -3.04 19.24 1.25
CA SER A 44 -2.93 18.81 2.65
C SER A 44 -3.21 17.31 2.89
N GLY A 45 -3.57 16.52 1.86
CA GLY A 45 -3.71 15.06 1.92
C GLY A 45 -2.44 14.34 2.41
N SER A 46 -1.29 15.00 2.30
CA SER A 46 -0.01 14.62 2.91
C SER A 46 -0.11 14.29 4.41
N ALA A 47 -0.95 15.03 5.15
CA ALA A 47 -1.13 14.82 6.60
C ALA A 47 -1.84 13.49 6.90
N SER A 48 -2.81 13.11 6.09
CA SER A 48 -3.57 11.85 6.26
C SER A 48 -2.67 10.63 6.03
N PHE A 49 -1.88 10.63 4.95
CA PHE A 49 -0.95 9.54 4.69
C PHE A 49 0.14 9.43 5.75
N THR A 50 0.70 10.56 6.17
CA THR A 50 1.69 10.61 7.25
C THR A 50 1.11 10.08 8.56
N TYR A 51 -0.15 10.42 8.88
CA TYR A 51 -0.84 9.88 10.05
C TYR A 51 -0.94 8.35 9.98
N TYR A 52 -1.44 7.78 8.87
CA TYR A 52 -1.56 6.32 8.75
C TYR A 52 -0.23 5.59 8.89
N VAL A 53 0.83 6.10 8.25
CA VAL A 53 2.17 5.53 8.32
C VAL A 53 2.72 5.59 9.74
N ASN A 54 2.59 6.74 10.41
CA ASN A 54 3.06 6.91 11.78
C ASN A 54 2.28 6.04 12.76
N SER A 55 0.96 5.99 12.63
CA SER A 55 0.13 5.12 13.47
C SER A 55 0.51 3.65 13.28
N PHE A 56 0.72 3.19 12.04
CA PHE A 56 1.22 1.83 11.78
C PHE A 56 2.57 1.56 12.45
N ASN A 57 3.53 2.46 12.29
CA ASN A 57 4.85 2.30 12.89
C ASN A 57 4.80 2.24 14.43
N GLU A 58 3.93 3.04 15.05
CA GLU A 58 3.68 2.99 16.51
C GLU A 58 3.14 1.61 16.92
N TYR A 59 2.06 1.15 16.26
CA TYR A 59 1.48 -0.16 16.58
C TYR A 59 2.44 -1.32 16.32
N SER A 60 3.20 -1.28 15.22
CA SER A 60 4.21 -2.29 14.90
C SER A 60 5.22 -2.43 16.03
N LYS A 61 5.64 -1.30 16.61
CA LYS A 61 6.52 -1.25 17.78
C LYS A 61 5.83 -1.80 19.04
N GLU A 62 4.60 -1.38 19.32
CA GLU A 62 3.83 -1.83 20.49
C GLU A 62 3.53 -3.35 20.45
N ASN A 63 3.34 -3.90 19.26
CA ASN A 63 2.97 -5.30 19.04
C ASN A 63 4.14 -6.18 18.60
N ASN A 64 5.37 -5.65 18.63
CA ASN A 64 6.61 -6.35 18.26
C ASN A 64 6.56 -7.00 16.86
N LEU A 65 5.91 -6.36 15.89
CA LEU A 65 5.85 -6.89 14.53
C LEU A 65 7.18 -6.75 13.78
N ASN A 66 8.08 -5.87 14.26
CA ASN A 66 9.39 -5.62 13.67
C ASN A 66 9.32 -5.13 12.21
N ILE A 67 8.30 -4.33 11.90
CA ILE A 67 8.07 -3.72 10.59
C ILE A 67 8.19 -2.21 10.71
N THR A 68 8.87 -1.57 9.78
CA THR A 68 8.91 -0.11 9.65
C THR A 68 8.50 0.31 8.25
N LEU A 69 7.48 1.16 8.14
CA LEU A 69 7.10 1.82 6.91
C LEU A 69 7.91 3.12 6.75
N ASN A 70 8.59 3.23 5.61
CA ASN A 70 9.28 4.44 5.19
C ASN A 70 8.48 5.11 4.08
N PHE A 71 7.84 6.24 4.38
CA PHE A 71 6.96 6.92 3.43
C PHE A 71 7.68 8.00 2.63
N ASN A 72 7.70 7.82 1.31
CA ASN A 72 8.26 8.73 0.33
C ASN A 72 7.12 9.51 -0.31
N LEU A 73 6.73 10.62 0.30
CA LEU A 73 5.70 11.49 -0.23
C LEU A 73 6.26 12.41 -1.31
N ILE A 74 5.58 12.43 -2.45
CA ILE A 74 5.81 13.41 -3.52
C ILE A 74 4.70 14.48 -3.50
N SER A 75 5.09 15.74 -3.50
CA SER A 75 4.18 16.88 -3.46
C SER A 75 4.67 18.03 -4.33
N ASN A 76 3.79 19.00 -4.57
CA ASN A 76 4.14 20.28 -5.19
C ASN A 76 5.13 21.12 -4.37
N THR A 77 5.34 20.79 -3.09
CA THR A 77 6.32 21.46 -2.23
C THR A 77 7.72 20.86 -2.32
N ASN A 78 7.87 19.62 -2.80
CA ASN A 78 9.16 18.94 -2.91
C ASN A 78 9.50 18.47 -4.35
N THR A 79 8.61 18.70 -5.32
CA THR A 79 8.86 18.43 -6.74
C THR A 79 8.33 19.55 -7.64
N THR A 80 8.95 19.68 -8.82
CA THR A 80 8.51 20.59 -9.89
C THR A 80 7.56 19.91 -10.89
N PHE A 81 7.10 18.68 -10.60
CA PHE A 81 6.25 17.91 -11.51
C PHE A 81 4.79 18.36 -11.45
N SER A 82 4.12 18.35 -12.62
CA SER A 82 2.66 18.44 -12.71
C SER A 82 2.01 17.11 -12.31
N LEU A 83 0.70 17.12 -12.04
CA LEU A 83 -0.09 15.90 -11.76
C LEU A 83 0.10 14.80 -12.79
N ASP A 84 -0.04 15.14 -14.07
CA ASP A 84 0.07 14.19 -15.17
C ASP A 84 1.47 13.55 -15.18
N ASN A 85 2.50 14.33 -14.85
CA ASN A 85 3.86 13.82 -14.76
C ASN A 85 4.04 12.87 -13.57
N LEU A 86 3.30 13.06 -12.47
CA LEU A 86 3.35 12.17 -11.31
C LEU A 86 2.66 10.83 -11.58
N GLY A 87 1.49 10.85 -12.22
CA GLY A 87 0.82 9.62 -12.66
C GLY A 87 1.70 8.80 -13.59
N ASN A 88 2.25 9.45 -14.62
CA ASN A 88 3.18 8.80 -15.56
C ASN A 88 4.45 8.28 -14.88
N MET A 89 4.96 8.97 -13.86
CA MET A 89 6.13 8.49 -13.12
C MET A 89 5.83 7.21 -12.34
N ILE A 90 4.67 7.10 -11.69
CA ILE A 90 4.27 5.87 -10.98
C ILE A 90 4.04 4.74 -11.99
N ASP A 91 3.38 5.02 -13.11
CA ASP A 91 3.19 4.06 -14.20
C ASP A 91 4.54 3.51 -14.70
N ASP A 92 5.49 4.41 -14.95
CA ASP A 92 6.86 4.07 -15.32
C ASP A 92 7.56 3.17 -14.28
N LEU A 93 7.37 3.44 -13.00
CA LEU A 93 7.96 2.65 -11.91
C LEU A 93 7.37 1.23 -11.86
N LEU A 94 6.06 1.10 -12.10
CA LEU A 94 5.34 -0.17 -12.13
C LEU A 94 5.72 -0.99 -13.37
N ILE A 95 5.74 -0.36 -14.56
CA ILE A 95 6.14 -1.00 -15.82
C ILE A 95 7.59 -1.50 -15.74
N LYS A 96 8.49 -0.69 -15.17
CA LYS A 96 9.90 -1.07 -14.97
C LYS A 96 10.08 -2.10 -13.85
N GLN A 97 9.02 -2.47 -13.13
CA GLN A 97 9.04 -3.43 -12.01
C GLN A 97 10.16 -3.12 -11.02
N THR A 98 10.32 -1.83 -10.67
CA THR A 98 11.41 -1.43 -9.79
C THR A 98 11.21 -2.00 -8.40
N THR A 99 12.27 -2.50 -7.77
CA THR A 99 12.24 -2.95 -6.37
C THR A 99 12.46 -1.80 -5.39
N LYS A 100 12.26 -0.55 -5.83
CA LYS A 100 12.52 0.65 -5.03
C LYS A 100 11.42 0.89 -4.00
N TYR A 101 10.19 0.54 -4.36
CA TYR A 101 8.99 0.73 -3.54
C TYR A 101 8.22 -0.58 -3.46
N ASP A 102 7.77 -0.90 -2.25
CA ASP A 102 7.02 -2.11 -1.94
C ASP A 102 5.51 -1.85 -1.96
N LEU A 103 5.11 -0.60 -1.67
CA LEU A 103 3.72 -0.20 -1.48
C LEU A 103 3.47 1.17 -2.13
N PHE A 104 2.28 1.34 -2.70
CA PHE A 104 1.87 2.52 -3.45
C PHE A 104 0.55 3.07 -2.90
N PHE A 105 0.53 4.35 -2.53
CA PHE A 105 -0.70 5.11 -2.37
C PHE A 105 -1.00 5.82 -3.69
N TYR A 106 -2.15 5.50 -4.26
CA TYR A 106 -2.60 6.04 -5.54
C TYR A 106 -4.11 6.24 -5.56
N ASP A 107 -4.57 7.08 -6.48
CA ASP A 107 -5.99 7.33 -6.69
C ASP A 107 -6.65 6.14 -7.43
N ASN A 108 -7.83 5.72 -6.96
CA ASN A 108 -8.51 4.56 -7.51
C ASN A 108 -8.90 4.68 -9.00
N THR A 109 -8.94 5.90 -9.54
CA THR A 109 -9.13 6.14 -10.99
C THR A 109 -7.99 5.57 -11.83
N LEU A 110 -6.83 5.28 -11.22
CA LEU A 110 -5.65 4.73 -11.89
C LEU A 110 -5.57 3.20 -11.81
N THR A 111 -6.54 2.54 -11.16
CA THR A 111 -6.58 1.07 -11.04
C THR A 111 -6.55 0.36 -12.39
N SER A 112 -7.17 0.93 -13.43
CA SER A 112 -7.11 0.36 -14.79
C SER A 112 -5.69 0.37 -15.39
N ASN A 113 -4.88 1.36 -15.02
CA ASN A 113 -3.54 1.56 -15.56
C ASN A 113 -2.52 0.75 -14.75
N TYR A 114 -2.64 0.78 -13.42
CA TYR A 114 -1.67 0.16 -12.51
C TYR A 114 -1.98 -1.32 -12.24
N GLY A 115 -3.26 -1.69 -12.24
CA GLY A 115 -3.73 -3.05 -11.96
C GLY A 115 -2.99 -4.20 -12.67
N PRO A 116 -2.62 -4.09 -13.97
CA PRO A 116 -1.82 -5.10 -14.66
C PRO A 116 -0.47 -5.42 -14.00
N HIS A 117 0.07 -4.47 -13.23
CA HIS A 117 1.41 -4.52 -12.62
C HIS A 117 1.36 -4.77 -11.10
N LEU A 118 0.16 -4.82 -10.51
CA LEU A 118 -0.03 -4.94 -9.07
C LEU A 118 -0.28 -6.39 -8.64
N LEU A 119 0.07 -6.68 -7.39
CA LEU A 119 -0.13 -7.99 -6.78
C LEU A 119 -1.62 -8.29 -6.59
N ASN A 120 -2.07 -9.49 -6.98
CA ASN A 120 -3.43 -9.94 -6.69
C ASN A 120 -3.58 -10.30 -5.20
N LEU A 121 -4.17 -9.39 -4.43
CA LEU A 121 -4.39 -9.48 -3.00
C LEU A 121 -5.37 -10.60 -2.61
N ASN A 122 -6.23 -11.09 -3.52
CA ASN A 122 -7.13 -12.22 -3.23
C ASN A 122 -6.37 -13.50 -2.86
N LYS A 123 -5.09 -13.61 -3.25
CA LYS A 123 -4.23 -14.77 -2.93
C LYS A 123 -3.58 -14.70 -1.55
N TRP A 124 -3.67 -13.54 -0.92
CA TRP A 124 -2.77 -13.11 0.16
C TRP A 124 -3.54 -12.62 1.38
N ILE A 125 -4.71 -12.03 1.16
CA ILE A 125 -5.61 -11.57 2.21
C ILE A 125 -6.78 -12.57 2.32
N PRO A 126 -7.04 -13.14 3.51
CA PRO A 126 -8.17 -14.00 3.76
C PRO A 126 -9.47 -13.33 3.37
N LYS A 127 -10.36 -14.13 2.80
CA LYS A 127 -11.65 -13.68 2.30
C LYS A 127 -12.45 -12.96 3.39
N GLU A 128 -12.34 -13.44 4.63
CA GLU A 128 -13.04 -12.87 5.79
C GLU A 128 -12.60 -11.41 6.05
N HIS A 129 -11.34 -11.06 5.80
CA HIS A 129 -10.85 -9.69 5.94
C HIS A 129 -11.26 -8.80 4.77
N ILE A 130 -11.30 -9.35 3.55
CA ILE A 130 -11.82 -8.63 2.38
C ILE A 130 -13.30 -8.32 2.56
N GLU A 131 -14.08 -9.27 3.09
CA GLU A 131 -15.52 -9.15 3.31
C GLU A 131 -15.91 -8.13 4.41
N MET A 132 -14.95 -7.65 5.21
CA MET A 132 -15.18 -6.54 6.16
C MET A 132 -15.44 -5.20 5.45
N TYR A 133 -15.09 -5.08 4.18
CA TYR A 133 -15.28 -3.87 3.37
C TYR A 133 -16.59 -3.92 2.61
N ASN A 134 -17.03 -2.75 2.14
CA ASN A 134 -18.15 -2.67 1.23
C ASN A 134 -17.78 -3.30 -0.13
N GLN A 135 -18.29 -4.49 -0.40
CA GLN A 135 -18.00 -5.25 -1.62
C GLN A 135 -18.44 -4.54 -2.89
N GLN A 136 -19.51 -3.75 -2.83
CA GLN A 136 -19.95 -2.94 -3.97
C GLN A 136 -18.91 -1.86 -4.31
N ILE A 137 -18.35 -1.21 -3.29
CA ILE A 137 -17.29 -0.21 -3.49
C ILE A 137 -16.02 -0.87 -4.01
N LEU A 138 -15.55 -1.95 -3.37
CA LEU A 138 -14.34 -2.65 -3.82
C LEU A 138 -14.46 -3.10 -5.28
N SER A 139 -15.58 -3.72 -5.66
CA SER A 139 -15.79 -4.19 -7.04
C SER A 139 -15.70 -3.09 -8.11
N GLN A 140 -15.91 -1.82 -7.73
CA GLN A 140 -15.86 -0.68 -8.64
C GLN A 140 -14.48 -0.04 -8.73
N ILE A 141 -13.71 -0.06 -7.64
CA ILE A 141 -12.53 0.82 -7.52
C ILE A 141 -11.21 0.08 -7.33
N ALA A 142 -11.27 -1.17 -6.87
CA ALA A 142 -10.12 -1.91 -6.34
C ALA A 142 -9.77 -3.18 -7.14
N TYR A 143 -10.63 -3.57 -8.07
CA TYR A 143 -10.43 -4.75 -8.92
C TYR A 143 -9.89 -4.38 -10.30
N TYR A 144 -8.93 -5.17 -10.76
CA TYR A 144 -8.52 -5.23 -12.16
C TYR A 144 -8.80 -6.63 -12.70
N GLY A 145 -9.87 -6.75 -13.50
CA GLY A 145 -10.45 -8.06 -13.82
C GLY A 145 -10.89 -8.77 -12.54
N ASP A 146 -10.44 -10.02 -12.36
CA ASP A 146 -10.75 -10.82 -11.16
C ASP A 146 -9.74 -10.62 -10.01
N ASN A 147 -8.74 -9.74 -10.19
CA ASN A 147 -7.69 -9.50 -9.19
C ASN A 147 -8.04 -8.29 -8.33
N LEU A 148 -8.10 -8.48 -7.01
CA LEU A 148 -8.12 -7.37 -6.06
C LEU A 148 -6.71 -6.78 -5.98
N VAL A 149 -6.54 -5.51 -6.34
CA VAL A 149 -5.21 -4.86 -6.47
C VAL A 149 -5.04 -3.62 -5.58
N GLY A 150 -6.05 -3.27 -4.79
CA GLY A 150 -6.02 -2.18 -3.81
C GLY A 150 -7.15 -2.35 -2.79
N ILE A 151 -7.10 -1.64 -1.66
CA ILE A 151 -8.15 -1.65 -0.61
C ILE A 151 -8.28 -0.27 0.05
#